data_AF-A0A2A5V8B0-F1
#
_entry.id   AF-A0A2A5V8B0-F1
#
_cell.length_a   1.000
_cell.length_b   1.000
_cell.length_c   1.000
_cell.angle_alpha   90.00
_cell.angle_beta   90.00
_cell.angle_gamma   90.00
#
_symmetry.space_group_name_H-M   'P 1'
#
loop_
_entity.id
_entity.type
_entity.pdbx_description
1 polymer ?
#
loop_
_entity_poly.entity_id
_entity_poly.type
_entity_poly.pdbx_seq_one_letter_code
_entity_poly.pdbx_strand_id
1 'polypeptide(L)' 'TCHVYVNEEWLDKLPNKEDGEEDMLDMAFEPKKNSRLSCQLIVSDELDGLVVSIPSQQC' A
#
# COMPACT_ATOMS: atom_id res chain seq x y z
N THR A 1 12.36 -1.97 -0.74
CA THR A 1 11.02 -1.72 -1.34
C THR A 1 10.16 -0.74 -0.53
N CYS A 2 9.23 0.00 -1.16
CA CYS A 2 8.22 0.89 -0.51
C CYS A 2 6.91 0.15 -0.14
N HIS A 3 6.96 -1.17 0.08
CA HIS A 3 5.76 -1.98 0.29
C HIS A 3 5.20 -1.81 1.70
N VAL A 4 3.89 -1.61 1.82
CA VAL A 4 3.17 -1.49 3.08
C VAL A 4 1.81 -2.17 2.99
N TYR A 5 1.24 -2.55 4.13
CA TYR A 5 -0.14 -3.00 4.22
C TYR A 5 -1.01 -1.88 4.77
N VAL A 6 -2.01 -1.47 4.00
CA VAL A 6 -2.97 -0.45 4.43
C VAL A 6 -4.09 -1.10 5.24
N ASN A 7 -4.59 -0.42 6.27
CA ASN A 7 -5.77 -0.90 7.00
C ASN A 7 -7.01 -0.93 6.05
N GLU A 8 -7.83 -1.97 6.17
CA GLU A 8 -9.00 -2.20 5.30
C GLU A 8 -9.97 -1.02 5.31
N GLU A 9 -10.12 -0.32 6.44
CA GLU A 9 -10.95 0.89 6.58
C GLU A 9 -10.53 2.05 5.66
N TRP A 10 -9.28 2.02 5.18
CA TRP A 10 -8.71 3.03 4.30
C TRP A 10 -8.61 2.57 2.86
N LEU A 11 -8.75 1.27 2.56
CA LEU A 11 -8.62 0.76 1.19
C LEU A 11 -9.65 1.38 0.24
N ASP A 12 -10.89 1.57 0.69
CA ASP A 12 -11.95 2.19 -0.10
C ASP A 12 -11.74 3.68 -0.34
N LYS A 13 -10.94 4.35 0.51
CA LYS A 13 -10.60 5.77 0.39
C LYS A 13 -9.38 6.02 -0.47
N LEU A 14 -8.56 4.99 -0.70
CA LEU A 14 -7.35 5.13 -1.49
C LEU A 14 -7.65 5.01 -2.99
N PRO A 15 -6.86 5.68 -3.83
CA PRO A 15 -6.94 5.48 -5.27
C PRO A 15 -6.65 4.02 -5.63
N ASN A 16 -7.23 3.53 -6.72
CA ASN A 16 -6.96 2.19 -7.23
C ASN A 16 -5.47 1.98 -7.48
N LYS A 17 -5.05 0.71 -7.45
CA LYS A 17 -3.69 0.33 -7.83
C LYS A 17 -3.48 0.64 -9.30
N GLU A 18 -2.29 1.15 -9.64
CA GLU A 18 -1.88 1.26 -11.04
C GLU A 18 -1.35 -0.10 -11.53
N ASP A 19 -1.44 -0.39 -12.83
CA ASP A 19 -1.01 -1.68 -13.39
C ASP A 19 0.46 -2.01 -13.03
N GLY A 20 1.35 -1.00 -13.03
CA GLY A 20 2.75 -1.17 -12.62
C GLY A 20 2.96 -1.36 -11.11
N GLU A 21 1.99 -1.00 -10.28
CA GLU A 21 2.00 -1.27 -8.84
C GLU A 21 1.75 -2.76 -8.58
N GLU A 22 0.80 -3.37 -9.29
CA GLU A 22 0.46 -4.79 -9.15
C GLU A 22 1.64 -5.70 -9.52
N ASP A 23 2.32 -5.43 -10.63
CA ASP A 23 3.50 -6.20 -11.05
C ASP A 23 4.62 -6.17 -9.99
N MET A 24 4.82 -5.03 -9.32
CA MET A 24 5.83 -4.91 -8.26
C MET A 24 5.37 -5.56 -6.95
N LEU A 25 4.07 -5.52 -6.64
CA LEU A 25 3.50 -6.18 -5.48
C LEU A 25 3.57 -7.70 -5.61
N ASP A 26 3.43 -8.25 -6.81
CA ASP A 26 3.58 -9.70 -7.05
C ASP A 26 4.99 -10.22 -6.74
N MET A 27 6.01 -9.36 -6.82
CA MET A 27 7.39 -9.67 -6.40
C MET A 27 7.66 -9.36 -4.93
N ALA A 28 6.73 -8.72 -4.22
CA ALA A 28 6.90 -8.33 -2.83
C ALA A 28 6.83 -9.54 -1.88
N PHE A 29 7.33 -9.36 -0.67
CA PHE A 29 7.28 -10.39 0.36
C PHE A 29 5.87 -10.48 0.95
N GLU A 30 5.20 -11.63 0.76
CA GLU A 30 3.82 -11.89 1.18
C GLU A 30 2.81 -10.79 0.74
N PRO A 31 2.53 -10.67 -0.57
CA PRO A 31 1.54 -9.73 -1.06
C PRO A 31 0.14 -10.11 -0.56
N LYS A 32 -0.55 -9.13 0.00
CA LYS A 32 -1.94 -9.24 0.46
C LYS A 32 -2.79 -8.29 -0.37
N LYS A 33 -4.11 -8.47 -0.35
CA LYS A 33 -5.05 -7.57 -1.04
C LYS A 33 -4.91 -6.11 -0.61
N ASN A 34 -4.55 -5.91 0.66
CA ASN A 34 -4.33 -4.61 1.27
C ASN A 34 -2.87 -4.12 1.14
N SER A 35 -2.02 -4.83 0.40
CA SER A 35 -0.68 -4.36 0.07
C SER A 35 -0.74 -3.20 -0.91
N ARG A 36 0.04 -2.17 -0.63
CA ARG A 36 0.23 -0.98 -1.44
C ARG A 36 1.70 -0.58 -1.43
N LEU A 37 2.10 0.18 -2.43
CA LEU A 37 3.39 0.86 -2.44
C LEU A 37 3.20 2.27 -1.87
N SER A 38 3.80 2.56 -0.71
CA SER A 38 3.65 3.85 -0.03
C SER A 38 4.17 5.02 -0.88
N CYS A 39 5.11 4.76 -1.79
CA CYS A 39 5.64 5.72 -2.75
C CYS A 39 4.59 6.20 -3.78
N GLN A 40 3.50 5.45 -3.99
CA GLN A 40 2.37 5.81 -4.86
C GLN A 40 1.23 6.49 -4.10
N LEU A 41 1.27 6.50 -2.76
CA LEU A 41 0.24 7.12 -1.93
C LEU A 41 0.57 8.61 -1.75
N ILE A 42 -0.20 9.47 -2.42
CA ILE A 42 -0.11 10.92 -2.24
C ILE A 42 -0.84 11.30 -0.95
N VAL A 43 -0.10 11.85 0.02
CA VAL A 43 -0.68 12.31 1.29
C VAL A 43 -1.52 13.56 1.05
N SER A 44 -2.77 13.52 1.49
CA SER A 44 -3.72 14.65 1.50
C SER A 44 -4.41 14.74 2.87
N ASP A 45 -5.10 15.84 3.15
CA ASP A 45 -5.93 16.00 4.36
C ASP A 45 -6.98 14.88 4.52
N GLU A 46 -7.40 14.25 3.42
CA GLU A 46 -8.35 13.13 3.46
C GLU A 46 -7.75 11.84 4.04
N LEU A 47 -6.42 11.76 4.12
CA LEU A 47 -5.65 10.64 4.68
C LEU A 47 -5.12 10.92 6.09
N ASP A 48 -5.59 11.99 6.74
CA ASP A 48 -5.22 12.28 8.13
C ASP A 48 -5.69 11.15 9.06
N GLY A 49 -4.74 10.50 9.73
CA GLY A 49 -4.98 9.31 10.54
C GLY A 49 -4.86 7.96 9.80
N LEU A 50 -4.35 7.94 8.57
CA LEU A 50 -4.04 6.71 7.83
C LEU A 50 -3.15 5.78 8.66
N VAL A 51 -3.60 4.54 8.85
CA VAL A 51 -2.83 3.49 9.50
C VAL A 51 -2.30 2.51 8.47
N VAL A 52 -0.98 2.35 8.46
CA VAL A 52 -0.27 1.36 7.64
C VAL A 52 0.59 0.46 8.52
N SER A 53 0.71 -0.79 8.12
CA SER A 53 1.62 -1.77 8.72
C SER A 53 2.77 -2.05 7.76
N ILE A 54 4.00 -2.02 8.27
CA ILE A 54 5.20 -2.29 7.47
C ILE A 54 5.49 -3.80 7.56
N PRO A 55 5.72 -4.51 6.43
CA PRO A 55 6.14 -5.92 6.46
C PRO A 55 7.47 -6.09 7.21
N SER A 56 7.68 -7.28 7.78
CA SER A 56 8.90 -7.63 8.51
C SER A 56 10.14 -7.70 7.63
N GLN A 57 9.97 -7.86 6.31
CA GLN A 57 11.04 -7.88 5.33
C GLN A 57 10.70 -6.99 4.15
N GLN A 58 11.66 -6.16 3.76
CA GLN A 58 11.63 -5.35 2.55
C GLN A 58 12.80 -5.85 1.69
N CYS A 59 12.53 -6.38 0.51
CA CYS A 59 13.56 -6.83 -0.42
C CYS A 59 14.17 -5.66 -1.20
#